data_AF-A0A973PRR8-F1
#
_entry.id   AF-A0A973PRR8-F1
#
_cell.length_a   1.000
_cell.length_b   1.000
_cell.length_c   1.000
_cell.angle_alpha   90.00
_cell.angle_beta   90.00
_cell.angle_gamma   90.00
#
_symmetry.space_group_name_H-M   'P 1'
#
loop_
_entity.id
_entity.type
_entity.pdbx_description
1 polymer ?
#
loop_
_entity_poly.entity_id
_entity_poly.type
_entity_poly.pdbx_seq_one_letter_code
_entity_poly.pdbx_strand_id
1 'polypeptide(L)'
;QVTGNDATVAAAGAAGNFELNVMLPVIARNVLESVRLLANVSRLLADRTVDGITANRERAREYAESSPSVVTPLNKYIGYEEAAKVAKKALAEQKTIREVVLESGYVERGDLTAEQLDEALDVLRMTHP
;
A
#
# COMPACT_ATOMS: atom_id res chain seq x y z
N GLN A 1 -1.45 21.99 -13.65
CA GLN A 1 -2.52 23.02 -13.77
C GLN A 1 -3.01 23.49 -12.41
N VAL A 2 -3.75 22.68 -11.63
CA VAL A 2 -4.35 23.09 -10.34
C VAL A 2 -3.34 23.74 -9.38
N THR A 3 -2.17 23.15 -9.16
CA THR A 3 -1.11 23.73 -8.32
C THR A 3 -0.60 25.09 -8.82
N GLY A 4 -0.53 25.30 -10.14
CA GLY A 4 -0.15 26.59 -10.72
C GLY A 4 -1.25 27.64 -10.60
N ASN A 5 -2.50 27.21 -10.76
CA ASN A 5 -3.68 28.05 -10.53
C ASN A 5 -3.74 28.48 -9.05
N ASP A 6 -3.44 27.58 -8.12
CA ASP A 6 -3.35 27.87 -6.68
C ASP A 6 -2.27 28.92 -6.36
N ALA A 7 -1.05 28.75 -6.88
CA ALA A 7 0.01 29.75 -6.72
C ALA A 7 -0.39 31.13 -7.28
N THR A 8 -1.11 31.15 -8.41
CA THR A 8 -1.65 32.39 -9.00
C THR A 8 -2.70 33.04 -8.10
N VAL A 9 -3.62 32.24 -7.55
CA VAL A 9 -4.65 32.71 -6.61
C VAL A 9 -4.02 33.26 -5.33
N ALA A 10 -3.02 32.59 -4.78
CA ALA A 10 -2.32 33.03 -3.57
C ALA A 10 -1.62 34.38 -3.79
N ALA A 11 -0.88 34.52 -4.90
CA ALA A 11 -0.22 35.77 -5.25
C ALA A 11 -1.22 36.92 -5.48
N ALA A 12 -2.31 36.66 -6.21
CA ALA A 12 -3.37 37.64 -6.47
C ALA A 12 -4.14 38.03 -5.19
N GLY A 13 -4.38 37.08 -4.29
CA GLY A 13 -5.04 37.31 -3.01
C GLY A 13 -4.25 38.24 -2.09
N ALA A 14 -2.92 38.16 -2.14
CA ALA A 14 -2.02 39.02 -1.36
C ALA A 14 -1.87 40.44 -1.93
N ALA A 15 -2.31 40.71 -3.16
CA ALA A 15 -2.10 41.98 -3.85
C ALA A 15 -3.24 43.02 -3.68
N GLY A 16 -4.10 42.85 -2.67
CA GLY A 16 -5.18 43.81 -2.38
C GLY A 16 -4.66 45.13 -1.80
N ASN A 17 -5.32 46.24 -2.13
CA ASN A 17 -4.96 47.57 -1.61
C ASN A 17 -6.20 48.30 -1.06
N PHE A 18 -6.10 48.74 0.20
CA PHE A 18 -7.17 49.45 0.93
C PHE A 18 -8.52 48.72 0.89
N GLU A 19 -9.56 49.35 0.35
CA GLU A 19 -10.94 48.87 0.42
C GLU A 19 -11.24 47.70 -0.53
N LEU A 20 -10.36 47.39 -1.50
CA LEU A 20 -10.67 46.41 -2.54
C LEU A 20 -9.44 45.68 -3.10
N ASN A 21 -9.60 44.37 -3.35
CA ASN A 21 -8.68 43.61 -4.19
C ASN A 21 -9.18 43.64 -5.65
N VAL A 22 -8.40 44.23 -6.55
CA VAL A 22 -8.74 44.35 -7.98
C VAL A 22 -8.34 43.13 -8.82
N MET A 23 -7.68 42.15 -8.23
CA MET A 23 -7.26 40.89 -8.87
C MET A 23 -8.35 39.80 -8.86
N LEU A 24 -9.57 40.11 -8.39
CA LEU A 24 -10.69 39.17 -8.34
C LEU A 24 -10.96 38.42 -9.66
N PRO A 25 -10.85 39.04 -10.87
CA PRO A 25 -11.07 38.31 -12.11
C PRO A 25 -10.08 37.15 -12.35
N VAL A 26 -8.80 37.34 -12.03
CA VAL A 26 -7.79 36.27 -12.20
C VAL A 26 -7.94 35.19 -11.13
N ILE A 27 -8.33 35.55 -9.91
CA ILE A 27 -8.65 34.59 -8.84
C ILE A 27 -9.84 33.71 -9.28
N ALA A 28 -10.95 34.33 -9.68
CA ALA A 28 -12.15 33.62 -10.06
C ALA A 28 -11.91 32.66 -11.23
N ARG A 29 -11.20 33.11 -12.28
CA ARG A 29 -10.84 32.25 -13.42
C ARG A 29 -10.08 31.00 -12.97
N ASN A 30 -9.02 31.17 -12.17
CA ASN A 30 -8.13 30.08 -11.78
C ASN A 30 -8.83 29.08 -10.84
N VAL A 31 -9.64 29.57 -9.90
CA VAL A 31 -10.45 28.71 -9.01
C VAL A 31 -11.47 27.91 -9.82
N LEU A 32 -12.26 28.57 -10.67
CA LEU A 32 -13.31 27.90 -11.45
C LEU A 32 -12.74 26.92 -12.48
N GLU A 33 -11.60 27.26 -13.10
CA GLU A 33 -10.89 26.32 -13.97
C GLU A 33 -10.42 25.09 -13.21
N SER A 34 -9.78 25.26 -12.04
CA SER A 34 -9.33 24.14 -11.21
C SER A 34 -10.48 23.22 -10.81
N VAL A 35 -11.61 23.80 -10.36
CA VAL A 35 -12.83 23.04 -10.01
C VAL A 35 -13.33 22.25 -11.21
N ARG A 36 -13.44 22.88 -12.38
CA ARG A 36 -13.91 22.22 -13.60
C ARG A 36 -12.99 21.07 -14.03
N LEU A 37 -11.67 21.27 -13.98
CA LEU A 37 -10.69 20.25 -14.34
C LEU A 37 -10.76 19.05 -13.40
N LEU A 38 -10.74 19.29 -12.09
CA LEU A 38 -10.83 18.24 -11.07
C LEU A 38 -12.16 17.46 -11.19
N ALA A 39 -13.29 18.16 -11.29
CA ALA A 39 -14.59 17.50 -11.42
C ALA A 39 -14.68 16.60 -12.66
N ASN A 40 -14.13 17.04 -13.79
CA ASN A 40 -14.15 16.26 -15.02
C ASN A 40 -13.19 15.08 -14.97
N VAL A 41 -11.95 15.29 -14.53
CA VAL A 41 -10.95 14.22 -14.51
C VAL A 41 -11.27 13.17 -13.45
N SER A 42 -11.83 13.54 -12.30
CA SER A 42 -12.23 12.58 -11.27
C SER A 42 -13.33 11.63 -11.76
N ARG A 43 -14.33 12.14 -12.49
CA ARG A 43 -15.36 11.28 -13.12
C ARG A 43 -14.76 10.37 -14.18
N LEU A 44 -13.91 10.91 -15.07
CA LEU A 44 -13.26 10.10 -16.09
C LEU A 44 -12.35 9.02 -15.49
N LEU A 45 -11.62 9.34 -14.43
CA LEU A 45 -10.77 8.38 -13.72
C LEU A 45 -11.62 7.27 -13.08
N ALA A 46 -12.74 7.64 -12.44
CA ALA A 46 -13.67 6.67 -11.86
C ALA A 46 -14.21 5.71 -12.95
N ASP A 47 -14.81 6.27 -13.99
CA ASP A 47 -15.58 5.50 -14.98
C ASP A 47 -14.70 4.76 -16.00
N ARG A 48 -13.56 5.34 -16.38
CA ARG A 48 -12.73 4.81 -17.49
C ARG A 48 -11.45 4.12 -17.04
N THR A 49 -11.12 4.20 -15.76
CA THR A 49 -9.93 3.53 -15.21
C THR A 49 -10.31 2.68 -14.03
N VAL A 50 -10.83 3.28 -12.95
CA VAL A 50 -11.01 2.61 -11.66
C VAL A 50 -12.04 1.48 -11.73
N ASP A 51 -13.20 1.71 -12.36
CA ASP A 51 -14.26 0.70 -12.49
C ASP A 51 -13.80 -0.56 -13.25
N GLY A 52 -12.81 -0.41 -14.14
CA GLY A 52 -12.25 -1.50 -14.93
C GLY A 52 -11.03 -2.19 -14.31
N ILE A 53 -10.56 -1.81 -13.12
CA ILE A 53 -9.36 -2.41 -12.53
C ILE A 53 -9.63 -3.85 -12.12
N THR A 54 -8.86 -4.78 -12.69
CA THR A 54 -8.84 -6.19 -12.26
C THR A 54 -7.55 -6.53 -11.53
N ALA A 55 -7.65 -7.23 -10.41
CA ALA A 55 -6.48 -7.67 -9.66
C ALA A 55 -5.87 -8.94 -10.28
N ASN A 56 -4.54 -8.97 -10.41
CA ASN A 56 -3.80 -10.21 -10.62
C ASN A 56 -3.64 -10.93 -9.27
N ARG A 57 -4.62 -11.78 -8.93
CA ARG A 57 -4.73 -12.42 -7.62
C ARG A 57 -3.59 -13.39 -7.33
N GLU A 58 -3.14 -14.14 -8.33
CA GLU A 58 -2.05 -15.12 -8.17
C GLU A 58 -0.74 -14.42 -7.83
N ARG A 59 -0.40 -13.36 -8.59
CA ARG A 59 0.81 -12.57 -8.31
C ARG A 59 0.74 -11.85 -6.96
N ALA A 60 -0.42 -11.31 -6.60
CA ALA A 60 -0.60 -10.66 -5.30
C ALA A 60 -0.41 -11.65 -4.13
N ARG A 61 -0.93 -12.88 -4.26
CA ARG A 61 -0.72 -13.95 -3.28
C ARG A 61 0.75 -14.35 -3.19
N GLU A 62 1.42 -14.53 -4.32
CA GLU A 62 2.86 -14.84 -4.36
C GLU A 62 3.69 -13.79 -3.60
N TYR A 63 3.42 -12.48 -3.81
CA TYR A 63 4.10 -11.42 -3.07
C TYR A 63 3.79 -11.43 -1.56
N ALA A 64 2.56 -11.74 -1.18
CA ALA A 64 2.20 -11.85 0.23
C ALA A 64 2.92 -13.02 0.90
N GLU A 65 2.88 -14.22 0.31
CA GLU A 65 3.44 -15.46 0.88
C GLU A 65 4.99 -15.50 0.85
N SER A 66 5.62 -14.78 -0.09
CA SER A 66 7.08 -14.66 -0.17
C SER A 66 7.67 -13.52 0.67
N SER A 67 6.84 -12.64 1.22
CA SER A 67 7.32 -11.52 2.02
C SER A 67 8.01 -12.01 3.30
N PRO A 68 9.27 -11.65 3.57
CA PRO A 68 9.97 -12.05 4.79
C PRO A 68 9.25 -11.64 6.08
N SER A 69 8.38 -10.63 6.02
CA SER A 69 7.61 -10.14 7.17
C SER A 69 6.54 -11.12 7.67
N VAL A 70 6.06 -12.05 6.83
CA VAL A 70 5.04 -13.05 7.23
C VAL A 70 5.57 -14.10 8.21
N VAL A 71 6.87 -14.10 8.49
CA VAL A 71 7.47 -14.97 9.52
C VAL A 71 7.11 -14.56 10.95
N THR A 72 6.63 -13.32 11.15
CA THR A 72 6.43 -12.73 12.48
C THR A 72 5.53 -13.55 13.42
N PRO A 73 4.40 -14.12 12.96
CA PRO A 73 3.58 -14.99 13.81
C PRO A 73 4.30 -16.26 14.28
N LEU A 74 5.30 -16.73 13.54
CA LEU A 74 6.10 -17.91 13.92
C LEU A 74 6.96 -17.66 15.15
N ASN A 75 7.22 -16.40 15.53
CA ASN A 75 7.95 -16.07 16.76
C ASN A 75 7.35 -16.72 18.01
N LYS A 76 6.03 -16.97 18.03
CA LYS A 76 5.33 -17.62 19.14
C LYS A 76 5.66 -19.11 19.30
N TYR A 77 6.13 -19.73 18.23
CA TYR A 77 6.41 -21.17 18.16
C TYR A 77 7.91 -21.45 18.16
N ILE A 78 8.66 -20.82 17.26
CA ILE A 78 10.09 -21.11 17.04
C ILE A 78 11.01 -20.04 17.63
N GLY A 79 10.47 -18.93 18.15
CA GLY A 79 11.24 -17.80 18.66
C GLY A 79 11.75 -16.86 17.57
N TYR A 80 12.13 -15.64 17.97
CA TYR A 80 12.51 -14.57 17.04
C TYR A 80 13.77 -14.88 16.24
N GLU A 81 14.80 -15.45 16.87
CA GLU A 81 16.07 -15.74 16.19
C GLU A 81 15.91 -16.77 15.07
N GLU A 82 15.16 -17.83 15.32
CA GLU A 82 14.90 -18.87 14.33
C GLU A 82 14.00 -18.37 13.21
N ALA A 83 12.95 -17.61 13.52
CA ALA A 83 12.13 -16.94 12.52
C ALA A 83 12.96 -15.99 11.63
N ALA A 84 13.90 -15.24 12.21
CA ALA A 84 14.80 -14.38 11.43
C ALA A 84 15.72 -15.19 10.50
N LYS A 85 16.18 -16.37 10.91
CA LYS A 85 16.96 -17.28 10.04
C LYS A 85 16.11 -17.82 8.89
N VAL A 86 14.88 -18.24 9.17
CA VAL A 86 13.91 -18.70 8.17
C VAL A 86 13.68 -17.61 7.11
N ALA A 87 13.42 -16.37 7.55
CA ALA A 87 13.20 -15.24 6.64
C ALA A 87 14.43 -14.95 5.75
N LYS A 88 15.64 -14.96 6.32
CA LYS A 88 16.88 -14.76 5.54
C LYS A 88 17.11 -15.86 4.52
N LYS A 89 16.86 -17.12 4.89
CA LYS A 89 17.01 -18.28 4.00
C LYS A 89 15.99 -18.25 2.87
N ALA A 90 14.72 -17.95 3.16
CA ALA A 90 13.66 -17.81 2.17
C ALA A 90 13.98 -16.75 1.11
N LEU A 91 14.48 -15.59 1.54
CA LEU A 91 14.89 -14.51 0.64
C LEU A 91 16.11 -14.90 -0.22
N ALA A 92 17.11 -15.55 0.37
CA ALA A 92 18.32 -15.95 -0.34
C ALA A 92 18.07 -17.05 -1.38
N GLU A 93 17.16 -17.98 -1.08
CA GLU A 93 16.86 -19.14 -1.94
C GLU A 93 15.63 -18.93 -2.84
N GLN A 94 14.96 -17.78 -2.75
CA GLN A 94 13.70 -17.48 -3.44
C GLN A 94 12.62 -18.56 -3.21
N LYS A 95 12.50 -18.99 -1.95
CA LYS A 95 11.49 -19.96 -1.50
C LYS A 95 10.45 -19.28 -0.61
N THR A 96 9.29 -19.90 -0.48
CA THR A 96 8.28 -19.46 0.47
C THR A 96 8.74 -19.70 1.91
N ILE A 97 8.21 -18.91 2.86
CA ILE A 97 8.48 -19.13 4.28
C ILE A 97 8.06 -20.54 4.71
N ARG A 98 6.93 -21.03 4.19
CA ARG A 98 6.42 -22.38 4.46
C ARG A 98 7.42 -23.47 4.06
N GLU A 99 7.95 -23.42 2.84
CA GLU A 99 8.95 -24.38 2.36
C GLU A 99 10.19 -24.38 3.25
N VAL A 100 10.70 -23.20 3.61
CA VAL A 100 11.89 -23.09 4.46
C VAL A 100 11.65 -23.62 5.88
N VAL A 101 10.46 -23.42 6.46
CA VAL A 101 10.10 -23.97 7.78
C VAL A 101 10.06 -25.51 7.74
N LEU A 102 9.47 -26.08 6.69
CA LEU A 102 9.40 -27.53 6.49
C LEU A 102 10.80 -28.13 6.27
N GLU A 103 11.61 -27.53 5.38
CA GLU A 103 12.99 -27.96 5.14
C GLU A 103 13.90 -27.86 6.37
N SER A 104 13.63 -26.89 7.24
CA SER A 104 14.41 -26.68 8.47
C SER A 104 13.96 -27.61 9.60
N GLY A 105 12.96 -28.46 9.37
CA GLY A 105 12.53 -29.51 10.30
C GLY A 105 11.78 -29.03 11.54
N TYR A 106 11.30 -27.78 11.59
CA TYR A 106 10.57 -27.27 12.78
C TYR A 106 9.29 -28.07 13.05
N VAL A 107 8.61 -28.55 12.01
CA VAL A 107 7.41 -29.39 12.14
C VAL A 107 7.76 -30.82 12.59
N GLU A 108 8.84 -31.40 12.05
CA GLU A 108 9.29 -32.75 12.42
C GLU A 108 9.81 -32.84 13.86
N ARG A 109 10.44 -31.77 14.36
CA ARG A 109 10.87 -31.66 15.76
C ARG A 109 9.72 -31.43 16.74
N GLY A 110 8.51 -31.13 16.25
CA GLY A 110 7.35 -30.83 17.08
C GLY A 110 7.34 -29.41 17.66
N ASP A 111 8.13 -28.48 17.11
CA ASP A 111 8.12 -27.07 17.54
C ASP A 111 6.78 -26.39 17.18
N LEU A 112 6.12 -26.87 16.11
CA LEU A 112 4.75 -26.53 15.71
C LEU A 112 4.15 -27.64 14.83
N THR A 113 2.82 -27.75 14.79
CA THR A 113 2.14 -28.67 13.86
C THR A 113 1.98 -28.06 12.46
N ALA A 114 1.67 -28.90 11.46
CA ALA A 114 1.37 -28.42 10.11
C ALA A 114 0.15 -27.49 10.09
N GLU A 115 -0.85 -27.77 10.91
CA GLU A 115 -2.05 -26.93 11.04
C GLU A 115 -1.71 -25.58 11.70
N GLN A 116 -0.85 -25.57 12.71
CA GLN A 116 -0.38 -24.33 13.35
C GLN A 116 0.48 -23.50 12.39
N LEU A 117 1.27 -24.14 11.53
CA LEU A 117 2.05 -23.46 10.49
C LEU A 117 1.13 -22.80 9.46
N ASP A 118 0.13 -23.54 8.96
CA ASP A 118 -0.81 -23.01 7.97
C ASP A 118 -1.69 -21.89 8.58
N GLU A 119 -2.13 -22.01 9.84
CA GLU A 119 -2.85 -20.93 10.53
C GLU A 119 -1.95 -19.71 10.77
N ALA A 120 -0.69 -19.92 11.18
CA ALA A 120 0.25 -18.84 11.44
C ALA A 120 0.74 -18.14 10.17
N LEU A 121 0.67 -18.80 9.01
CA LEU A 121 1.05 -18.25 7.70
C LEU A 121 -0.15 -17.86 6.83
N ASP A 122 -1.37 -17.82 7.39
CA ASP A 122 -2.53 -17.27 6.69
C ASP A 122 -2.38 -15.76 6.49
N VAL A 123 -1.85 -15.40 5.32
CA VAL A 123 -1.58 -14.01 4.93
C VAL A 123 -2.82 -13.13 4.91
N LEU A 124 -4.02 -13.70 4.68
CA LEU A 124 -5.25 -12.92 4.70
C LEU A 124 -5.65 -12.60 6.14
N ARG A 125 -5.58 -13.58 7.04
CA ARG A 125 -5.84 -13.37 8.46
C ARG A 125 -4.90 -12.34 9.08
N MET A 126 -3.65 -12.25 8.62
CA MET A 126 -2.68 -11.21 9.04
C MET A 126 -3.10 -9.78 8.68
N THR A 127 -4.05 -9.59 7.77
CA THR A 127 -4.54 -8.25 7.39
C THR A 127 -5.61 -7.69 8.32
N HIS A 128 -6.01 -8.45 9.34
CA HIS A 128 -7.02 -8.07 10.32
C HIS A 128 -6.42 -7.98 11.73
N PRO A 129 -6.90 -7.03 12.58
CA PRO A 129 -6.48 -6.91 13.97
C PRO A 129 -6.96 -8.07 14.86
#